data_AF-A0A094BKJ6-F1
#
_entry.id   AF-A0A094BKJ6-F1
#
_cell.length_a   1.000
_cell.length_b   1.000
_cell.length_c   1.000
_cell.angle_alpha   90.00
_cell.angle_beta   90.00
_cell.angle_gamma   90.00
#
_symmetry.space_group_name_H-M   'P 1'
#
loop_
_entity.id
_entity.type
_entity.pdbx_description
1 polymer ?
#
loop_
_entity_poly.entity_id
_entity_poly.type
_entity_poly.pdbx_seq_one_letter_code
_entity_poly.pdbx_strand_id
1 'polypeptide(L)'
;AASSASDTALLATHPALIAQLIRTWLASPAVGVGERATQLLAALLATDCPTPPVRRDDGEVITFPAPAKKAGQGQGLLWRRIFGDKDIYTSIFAMCSATTPEDDPDYLPERQRSLAQARLLRLLPSLAVLDIGTLSHSQFPDSEKTYGASGKGLLHFAAVEMVDQEDVLMHVTLLEFFGELVRDVSGVVLGREEEAWLRSLVAEAGVRDQLVGGVLEAIVGEDGVTGELVELLRRLGIRGVGEA
;
A
#
# COMPACT_ATOMS: atom_id res chain seq x y z
N ALA A 1 -3.60 -12.08 -16.33
CA ALA A 1 -3.90 -10.64 -16.25
C ALA A 1 -3.82 -10.03 -17.65
N ALA A 2 -4.20 -8.75 -17.82
CA ALA A 2 -4.00 -8.00 -19.05
C ALA A 2 -2.57 -8.22 -19.58
N SER A 3 -2.42 -8.49 -20.88
CA SER A 3 -1.11 -8.88 -21.45
C SER A 3 -0.27 -7.68 -21.87
N SER A 4 -0.86 -6.47 -21.81
CA SER A 4 -0.24 -5.22 -22.22
C SER A 4 -0.80 -4.01 -21.46
N ALA A 5 -0.05 -2.91 -21.44
CA ALA A 5 -0.52 -1.62 -20.92
C ALA A 5 -1.79 -1.11 -21.64
N SER A 6 -1.94 -1.41 -22.93
CA SER A 6 -3.13 -1.06 -23.70
C SER A 6 -4.38 -1.80 -23.21
N ASP A 7 -4.27 -3.09 -22.88
CA ASP A 7 -5.38 -3.86 -22.32
C ASP A 7 -5.79 -3.32 -20.94
N THR A 8 -4.81 -2.93 -20.11
CA THR A 8 -5.09 -2.30 -18.81
C THR A 8 -5.74 -0.93 -18.96
N ALA A 9 -5.31 -0.14 -19.95
CA ALA A 9 -5.94 1.13 -20.29
C ALA A 9 -7.40 0.95 -20.72
N LEU A 10 -7.72 -0.11 -21.48
CA LEU A 10 -9.10 -0.44 -21.83
C LEU A 10 -9.95 -0.77 -20.59
N LEU A 11 -9.41 -1.53 -19.63
CA LEU A 11 -10.12 -1.82 -18.36
C LEU A 11 -10.47 -0.53 -17.60
N ALA A 12 -9.57 0.46 -17.59
CA ALA A 12 -9.80 1.75 -16.93
C ALA A 12 -10.97 2.56 -17.53
N THR A 13 -11.41 2.23 -18.75
CA THR A 13 -12.61 2.83 -19.39
C THR A 13 -13.93 2.27 -18.86
N HIS A 14 -13.89 1.21 -18.04
CA HIS A 14 -15.07 0.55 -17.48
C HIS A 14 -15.17 0.76 -15.95
N PRO A 15 -15.61 1.95 -15.47
CA PRO A 15 -15.63 2.26 -14.04
C PRO A 15 -16.47 1.28 -13.21
N ALA A 16 -17.61 0.83 -13.73
CA ALA A 16 -18.46 -0.15 -13.04
C ALA A 16 -17.74 -1.50 -12.83
N LEU A 17 -16.92 -1.94 -13.79
CA LEU A 17 -16.14 -3.16 -13.66
C LEU A 17 -15.05 -3.02 -12.60
N ILE A 18 -14.36 -1.88 -12.57
CA ILE A 18 -13.32 -1.61 -11.57
C ILE A 18 -13.94 -1.50 -10.17
N ALA A 19 -15.08 -0.81 -10.03
CA ALA A 19 -15.80 -0.73 -8.76
C ALA A 19 -16.21 -2.13 -8.25
N GLN A 20 -16.71 -3.00 -9.14
CA GLN A 20 -17.03 -4.38 -8.78
C GLN A 20 -15.78 -5.23 -8.48
N LEU A 21 -14.66 -4.98 -9.13
CA LEU A 21 -13.39 -5.63 -8.82
C LEU A 21 -12.91 -5.26 -7.41
N ILE A 22 -12.96 -3.97 -7.03
CA ILE A 22 -12.60 -3.50 -5.68
C ILE A 22 -13.51 -4.09 -4.62
N ARG A 23 -14.83 -4.07 -4.84
CA ARG A 23 -15.79 -4.73 -3.94
C ARG A 23 -15.55 -6.24 -3.84
N THR A 24 -15.33 -6.92 -4.95
CA THR A 24 -15.04 -8.37 -4.94
C THR A 24 -13.74 -8.68 -4.21
N TRP A 25 -12.71 -7.86 -4.41
CA TRP A 25 -11.43 -7.98 -3.74
C TRP A 25 -11.57 -7.84 -2.22
N LEU A 26 -12.25 -6.80 -1.74
CA LEU A 26 -12.33 -6.50 -0.31
C LEU A 26 -13.44 -7.30 0.40
N ALA A 27 -14.64 -7.41 -0.18
CA ALA A 27 -15.81 -8.00 0.46
C ALA A 27 -15.97 -9.52 0.27
N SER A 28 -15.19 -10.18 -0.60
CA SER A 28 -15.40 -11.62 -0.83
C SER A 28 -15.14 -12.44 0.45
N PRO A 29 -16.08 -13.32 0.86
CA PRO A 29 -15.87 -14.20 2.02
C PRO A 29 -14.87 -15.33 1.72
N ALA A 30 -14.62 -15.63 0.44
CA ALA A 30 -13.69 -16.67 0.04
C ALA A 30 -12.26 -16.11 -0.01
N VAL A 31 -11.40 -16.59 0.90
CA VAL A 31 -10.00 -16.13 1.03
C VAL A 31 -9.25 -16.22 -0.30
N GLY A 32 -9.37 -17.35 -1.02
CA GLY A 32 -8.69 -17.55 -2.30
C GLY A 32 -9.17 -16.61 -3.42
N VAL A 33 -10.38 -16.05 -3.34
CA VAL A 33 -10.84 -15.02 -4.28
C VAL A 33 -10.16 -13.70 -3.97
N GLY A 34 -10.12 -13.32 -2.69
CA GLY A 34 -9.43 -12.10 -2.24
C GLY A 34 -7.94 -12.11 -2.54
N GLU A 35 -7.26 -13.24 -2.34
CA GLU A 35 -5.83 -13.40 -2.67
C GLU A 35 -5.56 -13.26 -4.17
N ARG A 36 -6.35 -13.94 -5.00
CA ARG A 36 -6.23 -13.81 -6.46
C ARG A 36 -6.53 -12.40 -6.93
N ALA A 37 -7.51 -11.73 -6.33
CA ALA A 37 -7.82 -10.34 -6.65
C ALA A 37 -6.70 -9.39 -6.22
N THR A 38 -6.05 -9.64 -5.07
CA THR A 38 -4.86 -8.90 -4.61
C THR A 38 -3.72 -9.01 -5.64
N GLN A 39 -3.39 -10.24 -6.06
CA GLN A 39 -2.36 -10.49 -7.07
C GLN A 39 -2.71 -9.87 -8.42
N LEU A 40 -3.98 -9.95 -8.83
CA LEU A 40 -4.46 -9.34 -10.06
C LEU A 40 -4.32 -7.82 -10.04
N LEU A 41 -4.75 -7.16 -8.95
CA LEU A 41 -4.66 -5.71 -8.79
C LEU A 41 -3.19 -5.25 -8.80
N ALA A 42 -2.31 -5.93 -8.06
CA ALA A 42 -0.88 -5.67 -8.07
C ALA A 42 -0.31 -5.75 -9.50
N ALA A 43 -0.62 -6.82 -10.24
CA ALA A 43 -0.15 -7.00 -11.61
C ALA A 43 -0.70 -5.95 -12.59
N LEU A 44 -1.98 -5.61 -12.48
CA LEU A 44 -2.60 -4.59 -13.33
C LEU A 44 -2.02 -3.20 -13.07
N LEU A 45 -1.87 -2.81 -11.81
CA LEU A 45 -1.31 -1.51 -11.42
C LEU A 45 0.19 -1.42 -11.74
N ALA A 46 0.95 -2.51 -11.60
CA ALA A 46 2.33 -2.57 -12.08
C ALA A 46 2.43 -2.39 -13.60
N THR A 47 1.51 -3.02 -14.36
CA THR A 47 1.46 -2.92 -15.83
C THR A 47 1.08 -1.51 -16.31
N ASP A 48 0.22 -0.81 -15.56
CA ASP A 48 -0.25 0.54 -15.90
C ASP A 48 0.56 1.67 -15.23
N CYS A 49 1.57 1.35 -14.41
CA CYS A 49 2.42 2.35 -13.78
C CYS A 49 3.08 3.25 -14.83
N PRO A 50 2.85 4.59 -14.79
CA PRO A 50 3.30 5.50 -15.84
C PRO A 50 4.80 5.77 -15.80
N THR A 51 5.38 5.73 -14.59
CA THR A 51 6.81 5.97 -14.35
C THR A 51 7.35 4.75 -13.60
N PRO A 52 8.01 3.79 -14.27
CA PRO A 52 8.54 2.63 -13.57
C PRO A 52 9.54 3.10 -12.51
N PRO A 53 9.47 2.56 -11.28
CA PRO A 53 10.31 3.01 -10.21
C PRO A 53 11.78 2.72 -10.52
N VAL A 54 12.64 3.65 -10.11
CA VAL A 54 14.08 3.50 -10.28
C VAL A 54 14.57 2.53 -9.20
N ARG A 55 14.94 1.32 -9.60
CA ARG A 55 15.48 0.32 -8.66
C ARG A 55 16.95 0.59 -8.38
N ARG A 56 17.38 0.29 -7.15
CA ARG A 56 18.80 0.25 -6.77
C ARG A 56 19.31 -1.16 -6.99
N ASP A 57 20.37 -1.31 -7.78
CA ASP A 57 21.10 -2.58 -7.92
C ASP A 57 22.59 -2.24 -7.79
N ASP A 58 23.26 -2.76 -6.74
CA ASP A 58 24.71 -2.71 -6.52
C ASP A 58 25.42 -1.37 -6.86
N GLY A 59 24.80 -0.24 -6.51
CA GLY A 59 25.38 1.10 -6.71
C GLY A 59 25.28 1.67 -8.14
N GLU A 60 24.59 0.99 -9.06
CA GLU A 60 24.24 1.51 -10.37
C GLU A 60 22.72 1.71 -10.48
N VAL A 61 22.30 2.86 -11.02
CA VAL A 61 20.89 3.15 -11.24
C VAL A 61 20.42 2.33 -12.43
N ILE A 62 19.78 1.19 -12.19
CA ILE A 62 19.27 0.34 -13.27
C ILE A 62 17.75 0.45 -13.37
N THR A 63 17.27 0.96 -14.50
CA THR A 63 15.87 0.86 -14.89
C THR A 63 15.61 -0.57 -15.33
N PHE A 64 14.88 -1.35 -14.51
CA PHE A 64 14.43 -2.68 -14.90
C PHE A 64 12.91 -2.75 -15.13
N PRO A 65 12.48 -3.46 -16.20
CA PRO A 65 13.30 -4.35 -17.00
C PRO A 65 14.23 -3.59 -17.95
N ALA A 66 15.38 -4.18 -18.32
CA ALA A 66 16.17 -3.73 -19.46
C ALA A 66 15.21 -3.50 -20.65
N PRO A 67 15.52 -2.62 -21.61
CA PRO A 67 14.66 -2.35 -22.77
C PRO A 67 14.60 -3.54 -23.76
N ALA A 68 14.44 -4.77 -23.27
CA ALA A 68 13.93 -5.90 -24.02
C ALA A 68 12.40 -5.75 -24.12
N LYS A 69 12.00 -5.14 -25.23
CA LYS A 69 10.64 -4.97 -25.75
C LYS A 69 9.82 -3.88 -25.06
N LYS A 70 9.66 -2.80 -25.81
CA LYS A 70 8.60 -1.78 -25.74
C LYS A 70 7.20 -2.41 -25.60
N ALA A 71 6.86 -3.00 -24.46
CA ALA A 71 5.50 -2.85 -23.95
C ALA A 71 5.42 -1.38 -23.54
N GLY A 72 4.55 -0.61 -24.21
CA GLY A 72 4.43 0.83 -23.93
C GLY A 72 4.33 1.06 -22.42
N GLN A 73 5.02 2.10 -21.93
CA GLN A 73 4.84 2.55 -20.54
C GLN A 73 3.34 2.64 -20.24
N GLY A 74 2.95 2.23 -19.03
CA GLY A 74 1.59 2.39 -18.57
C GLY A 74 1.14 3.84 -18.69
N GLN A 75 -0.17 4.09 -18.78
CA GLN A 75 -0.68 5.45 -18.90
C GLN A 75 -1.16 6.01 -17.55
N GLY A 76 -1.03 5.24 -16.48
CA GLY A 76 -1.59 5.53 -15.16
C GLY A 76 -3.12 5.71 -15.21
N LEU A 77 -3.80 5.15 -16.22
CA LEU A 77 -5.24 5.30 -16.37
C LEU A 77 -6.01 4.49 -15.33
N LEU A 78 -5.55 3.28 -15.02
CA LEU A 78 -6.12 2.45 -13.98
C LEU A 78 -5.77 3.01 -12.59
N TRP A 79 -4.55 3.54 -12.39
CA TRP A 79 -4.20 4.27 -11.18
C TRP A 79 -5.17 5.43 -10.93
N ARG A 80 -5.36 6.30 -11.93
CA ARG A 80 -6.33 7.40 -11.87
C ARG A 80 -7.76 6.92 -11.66
N ARG A 81 -8.13 5.77 -12.21
CA ARG A 81 -9.47 5.20 -12.01
C ARG A 81 -9.69 4.69 -10.58
N ILE A 82 -8.70 4.07 -9.95
CA ILE A 82 -8.86 3.52 -8.59
C ILE A 82 -8.68 4.62 -7.53
N PHE A 83 -7.70 5.50 -7.69
CA PHE A 83 -7.32 6.48 -6.68
C PHE A 83 -7.84 7.91 -6.94
N GLY A 84 -8.29 8.21 -8.15
CA GLY A 84 -8.83 9.52 -8.54
C GLY A 84 -10.32 9.53 -8.86
N ASP A 85 -10.98 8.36 -8.90
CA ASP A 85 -12.44 8.28 -8.96
C ASP A 85 -12.97 8.21 -7.53
N LYS A 86 -13.69 9.25 -7.11
CA LYS A 86 -14.11 9.43 -5.72
C LYS A 86 -14.84 8.21 -5.20
N ASP A 87 -15.83 7.70 -5.93
CA ASP A 87 -16.69 6.63 -5.45
C ASP A 87 -15.91 5.32 -5.24
N ILE A 88 -15.00 4.98 -6.17
CA ILE A 88 -14.15 3.79 -6.07
C ILE A 88 -13.15 3.93 -4.92
N TYR A 89 -12.53 5.10 -4.79
CA TYR A 89 -11.56 5.37 -3.74
C TYR A 89 -12.21 5.32 -2.35
N THR A 90 -13.36 5.96 -2.17
CA THR A 90 -14.07 5.98 -0.88
C THR A 90 -14.60 4.62 -0.47
N SER A 91 -14.99 3.76 -1.42
CA SER A 91 -15.37 2.38 -1.13
C SER A 91 -14.28 1.59 -0.39
N ILE A 92 -12.99 1.89 -0.64
CA ILE A 92 -11.87 1.24 0.06
C ILE A 92 -11.89 1.62 1.55
N PHE A 93 -12.12 2.89 1.87
CA PHE A 93 -12.24 3.36 3.25
C PHE A 93 -13.50 2.81 3.93
N ALA A 94 -14.63 2.82 3.24
CA ALA A 94 -15.90 2.31 3.75
C ALA A 94 -15.78 0.83 4.16
N MET A 95 -15.21 -0.02 3.30
CA MET A 95 -15.08 -1.46 3.61
C MET A 95 -14.02 -1.77 4.69
N CYS A 96 -13.05 -0.89 4.89
CA CYS A 96 -11.93 -1.10 5.81
C CYS A 96 -12.07 -0.34 7.14
N SER A 97 -12.99 0.61 7.27
CA SER A 97 -13.15 1.41 8.48
C SER A 97 -14.13 0.79 9.47
N ALA A 98 -13.79 0.89 10.75
CA ALA A 98 -14.68 0.52 11.85
C ALA A 98 -15.82 1.53 12.07
N THR A 99 -15.69 2.76 11.56
CA THR A 99 -16.69 3.82 11.74
C THR A 99 -17.76 3.87 10.65
N THR A 100 -17.66 2.99 9.64
CA THR A 100 -18.61 2.91 8.54
C THR A 100 -20.02 2.58 9.06
N PRO A 101 -21.04 3.42 8.76
CA PRO A 101 -22.43 3.17 9.16
C PRO A 101 -22.97 1.87 8.56
N GLU A 102 -23.85 1.17 9.29
CA GLU A 102 -24.46 -0.09 8.83
C GLU A 102 -25.36 0.07 7.59
N ASP A 103 -25.87 1.27 7.35
CA ASP A 103 -26.68 1.60 6.17
C ASP A 103 -25.85 2.00 4.94
N ASP A 104 -24.52 2.11 5.08
CA ASP A 104 -23.61 2.32 3.96
C ASP A 104 -23.59 1.05 3.06
N PRO A 105 -23.72 1.19 1.73
CA PRO A 105 -23.73 0.05 0.81
C PRO A 105 -22.45 -0.79 0.82
N ASP A 106 -21.34 -0.20 1.27
CA ASP A 106 -20.03 -0.84 1.38
C ASP A 106 -19.70 -1.25 2.84
N TYR A 107 -20.67 -1.21 3.75
CA TYR A 107 -20.52 -1.72 5.12
C TYR A 107 -20.15 -3.21 5.13
N LEU A 108 -19.14 -3.56 5.93
CA LEU A 108 -18.75 -4.93 6.21
C LEU A 108 -18.83 -5.23 7.71
N PRO A 109 -19.43 -6.38 8.10
CA PRO A 109 -19.34 -6.87 9.48
C PRO A 109 -17.88 -7.07 9.89
N GLU A 110 -17.60 -6.96 11.18
CA GLU A 110 -16.25 -6.98 11.78
C GLU A 110 -15.32 -8.05 11.17
N ARG A 111 -15.75 -9.32 11.15
CA ARG A 111 -14.95 -10.40 10.57
C ARG A 111 -14.60 -10.20 9.09
N GLN A 112 -15.54 -9.69 8.28
CA GLN A 112 -15.29 -9.43 6.87
C GLN A 112 -14.41 -8.19 6.69
N ARG A 113 -14.59 -7.17 7.53
CA ARG A 113 -13.74 -6.00 7.58
C ARG A 113 -12.29 -6.37 7.90
N SER A 114 -12.02 -7.21 8.91
CA SER A 114 -10.65 -7.67 9.20
C SER A 114 -10.01 -8.38 8.00
N LEU A 115 -10.79 -9.16 7.23
CA LEU A 115 -10.30 -9.75 5.97
C LEU A 115 -10.00 -8.69 4.90
N ALA A 116 -10.84 -7.67 4.76
CA ALA A 116 -10.62 -6.56 3.83
C ALA A 116 -9.36 -5.76 4.21
N GLN A 117 -9.21 -5.43 5.49
CA GLN A 117 -8.04 -4.75 6.05
C GLN A 117 -6.75 -5.54 5.79
N ALA A 118 -6.74 -6.85 6.08
CA ALA A 118 -5.58 -7.71 5.82
C ALA A 118 -5.21 -7.77 4.32
N ARG A 119 -6.20 -7.76 3.42
CA ARG A 119 -5.95 -7.72 1.98
C ARG A 119 -5.36 -6.39 1.53
N LEU A 120 -5.84 -5.28 2.10
CA LEU A 120 -5.30 -3.96 1.82
C LEU A 120 -3.84 -3.86 2.30
N LEU A 121 -3.54 -4.31 3.52
CA LEU A 121 -2.18 -4.36 4.06
C LEU A 121 -1.23 -5.20 3.19
N ARG A 122 -1.69 -6.32 2.62
CA ARG A 122 -0.86 -7.14 1.71
C ARG A 122 -0.62 -6.53 0.34
N LEU A 123 -1.50 -5.63 -0.13
CA LEU A 123 -1.36 -5.00 -1.44
C LEU A 123 -0.41 -3.80 -1.38
N LEU A 124 -0.54 -2.98 -0.33
CA LEU A 124 0.05 -1.65 -0.25
C LEU A 124 1.59 -1.61 -0.37
N PRO A 125 2.40 -2.51 0.24
CA PRO A 125 3.85 -2.51 0.08
C PRO A 125 4.27 -2.54 -1.40
N SER A 126 3.69 -3.48 -2.17
CA SER A 126 3.98 -3.63 -3.60
C SER A 126 3.57 -2.41 -4.43
N LEU A 127 2.51 -1.70 -4.02
CA LEU A 127 2.06 -0.48 -4.70
C LEU A 127 2.89 0.74 -4.30
N ALA A 128 3.39 0.81 -3.07
CA ALA A 128 4.26 1.88 -2.60
C ALA A 128 5.60 1.90 -3.37
N VAL A 129 6.10 0.74 -3.78
CA VAL A 129 7.24 0.62 -4.69
C VAL A 129 6.98 1.32 -6.03
N LEU A 130 5.74 1.27 -6.53
CA LEU A 130 5.37 1.81 -7.83
C LEU A 130 5.09 3.31 -7.79
N ASP A 131 4.31 3.76 -6.82
CA ASP A 131 3.90 5.16 -6.68
C ASP A 131 3.44 5.43 -5.24
N ILE A 132 4.41 5.56 -4.32
CA ILE A 132 4.13 5.94 -2.93
C ILE A 132 3.45 7.32 -2.87
N GLY A 133 3.79 8.24 -3.77
CA GLY A 133 3.22 9.59 -3.82
C GLY A 133 1.69 9.58 -3.93
N THR A 134 1.14 8.76 -4.84
CA THR A 134 -0.32 8.61 -5.01
C THR A 134 -1.00 8.00 -3.77
N LEU A 135 -0.32 7.09 -3.05
CA LEU A 135 -0.90 6.44 -1.87
C LEU A 135 -0.78 7.29 -0.59
N SER A 136 0.21 8.17 -0.55
CA SER A 136 0.57 9.03 0.58
C SER A 136 -0.18 10.36 0.63
N HIS A 137 -0.90 10.72 -0.43
CA HIS A 137 -1.64 11.97 -0.52
C HIS A 137 -3.11 11.73 -0.82
N SER A 138 -3.98 12.36 -0.01
CA SER A 138 -5.41 12.30 -0.25
C SER A 138 -5.81 13.20 -1.43
N GLN A 139 -6.62 12.66 -2.33
CA GLN A 139 -7.36 13.45 -3.32
C GLN A 139 -8.75 13.89 -2.79
N PHE A 140 -9.25 13.23 -1.74
CA PHE A 140 -10.61 13.40 -1.21
C PHE A 140 -10.63 13.43 0.33
N PRO A 141 -9.91 14.36 0.99
CA PRO A 141 -9.67 14.32 2.43
C PRO A 141 -10.95 14.41 3.26
N ASP A 142 -11.96 15.14 2.80
CA ASP A 142 -13.25 15.24 3.50
C ASP A 142 -14.06 13.94 3.42
N SER A 143 -13.86 13.16 2.36
CA SER A 143 -14.52 11.86 2.21
C SER A 143 -13.83 10.80 3.07
N GLU A 144 -12.50 10.84 3.16
CA GLU A 144 -11.74 10.00 4.11
C GLU A 144 -12.18 10.23 5.57
N LYS A 145 -12.37 11.50 5.96
CA LYS A 145 -12.84 11.87 7.30
C LYS A 145 -14.23 11.34 7.66
N THR A 146 -15.08 11.11 6.66
CA THR A 146 -16.41 10.53 6.89
C THR A 146 -16.28 9.09 7.42
N TYR A 147 -15.20 8.40 7.07
CA TYR A 147 -14.86 7.05 7.54
C TYR A 147 -13.81 7.06 8.65
N GLY A 148 -13.71 8.13 9.43
CA GLY A 148 -12.84 8.22 10.61
C GLY A 148 -11.35 8.37 10.33
N ALA A 149 -10.95 8.54 9.07
CA ALA A 149 -9.55 8.78 8.69
C ALA A 149 -9.16 10.27 8.79
N SER A 150 -7.86 10.57 8.88
CA SER A 150 -7.39 11.96 9.03
C SER A 150 -7.37 12.79 7.74
N GLY A 151 -7.57 12.17 6.57
CA GLY A 151 -7.41 12.84 5.27
C GLY A 151 -5.96 12.88 4.78
N LYS A 152 -5.07 12.04 5.34
CA LYS A 152 -3.65 11.94 4.98
C LYS A 152 -3.36 10.90 3.90
N GLY A 153 -4.39 10.33 3.28
CA GLY A 153 -4.25 9.34 2.20
C GLY A 153 -4.31 7.89 2.67
N LEU A 154 -4.44 6.99 1.71
CA LEU A 154 -4.72 5.57 1.93
C LEU A 154 -3.61 4.85 2.72
N LEU A 155 -2.34 5.15 2.43
CA LEU A 155 -1.23 4.48 3.10
C LEU A 155 -1.12 4.91 4.57
N HIS A 156 -1.42 6.19 4.89
CA HIS A 156 -1.49 6.64 6.28
C HIS A 156 -2.65 5.98 7.01
N PHE A 157 -3.85 5.98 6.42
CA PHE A 157 -5.02 5.31 6.99
C PHE A 157 -4.71 3.84 7.33
N ALA A 158 -4.18 3.07 6.38
CA ALA A 158 -3.89 1.66 6.59
C ALA A 158 -2.86 1.41 7.70
N ALA A 159 -1.81 2.24 7.75
CA ALA A 159 -0.68 2.07 8.66
C ALA A 159 -0.96 2.58 10.09
N VAL A 160 -1.87 3.53 10.26
CA VAL A 160 -1.98 4.31 11.51
C VAL A 160 -3.40 4.34 12.09
N GLU A 161 -4.45 4.18 11.29
CA GLU A 161 -5.83 4.48 11.70
C GLU A 161 -6.82 3.33 11.47
N MET A 162 -6.52 2.43 10.54
CA MET A 162 -7.43 1.38 10.08
C MET A 162 -7.55 0.21 11.05
N VAL A 163 -6.42 -0.22 11.63
CA VAL A 163 -6.32 -1.45 12.42
C VAL A 163 -6.63 -1.16 13.88
N ASP A 164 -7.56 -1.93 14.43
CA ASP A 164 -7.72 -2.05 15.87
C ASP A 164 -6.59 -2.93 16.43
N GLN A 165 -5.76 -2.36 17.30
CA GLN A 165 -4.61 -3.03 17.88
C GLN A 165 -5.00 -3.98 19.03
N GLU A 166 -6.26 -3.93 19.50
CA GLU A 166 -6.78 -4.92 20.45
C GLU A 166 -7.08 -6.27 19.76
N ASP A 167 -7.35 -6.27 18.45
CA ASP A 167 -7.37 -7.49 17.63
C ASP A 167 -5.93 -7.95 17.37
N VAL A 168 -5.45 -8.86 18.21
CA VAL A 168 -4.08 -9.40 18.16
C VAL A 168 -3.67 -9.90 16.77
N LEU A 169 -4.59 -10.53 16.02
CA LEU A 169 -4.25 -11.07 14.70
C LEU A 169 -4.07 -9.94 13.68
N MET A 170 -4.93 -8.92 13.73
CA MET A 170 -4.79 -7.74 12.89
C MET A 170 -3.57 -6.90 13.29
N HIS A 171 -3.24 -6.83 14.57
CA HIS A 171 -2.03 -6.17 15.06
C HIS A 171 -0.77 -6.83 14.51
N VAL A 172 -0.66 -8.17 14.57
CA VAL A 172 0.45 -8.90 13.93
C VAL A 172 0.51 -8.62 12.43
N THR A 173 -0.63 -8.59 11.75
CA THR A 173 -0.71 -8.27 10.32
C THR A 173 -0.20 -6.84 10.02
N LEU A 174 -0.47 -5.87 10.90
CA LEU A 174 0.05 -4.51 10.79
C LEU A 174 1.57 -4.46 10.98
N LEU A 175 2.11 -5.21 11.94
CA LEU A 175 3.55 -5.31 12.17
C LEU A 175 4.28 -5.94 10.97
N GLU A 176 3.72 -7.02 10.41
CA GLU A 176 4.21 -7.63 9.17
C GLU A 176 4.21 -6.63 8.01
N PHE A 177 3.12 -5.86 7.86
CA PHE A 177 3.01 -4.80 6.85
C PHE A 177 4.13 -3.77 6.95
N PHE A 178 4.48 -3.28 8.14
CA PHE A 178 5.60 -2.33 8.28
C PHE A 178 6.92 -2.95 7.84
N GLY A 179 7.17 -4.21 8.22
CA GLY A 179 8.36 -4.94 7.80
C GLY A 179 8.43 -5.19 6.29
N GLU A 180 7.30 -5.49 5.65
CA GLU A 180 7.21 -5.64 4.18
C GLU A 180 7.39 -4.30 3.48
N LEU A 181 6.72 -3.24 3.95
CA LEU A 181 6.78 -1.90 3.36
C LEU A 181 8.21 -1.37 3.28
N VAL A 182 8.97 -1.43 4.39
CA VAL A 182 10.36 -0.92 4.40
C VAL A 182 11.29 -1.77 3.53
N ARG A 183 11.10 -3.10 3.51
CA ARG A 183 11.89 -4.02 2.67
C ARG A 183 11.66 -3.71 1.20
N ASP A 184 10.40 -3.65 0.79
CA ASP A 184 10.02 -3.39 -0.60
C ASP A 184 10.48 -2.01 -1.08
N VAL A 185 10.25 -0.97 -0.26
CA VAL A 185 10.60 0.41 -0.62
C VAL A 185 12.12 0.65 -0.59
N SER A 186 12.89 -0.09 0.21
CA SER A 186 14.36 0.04 0.23
C SER A 186 15.00 -0.24 -1.14
N GLY A 187 14.37 -1.11 -1.94
CA GLY A 187 14.81 -1.48 -3.28
C GLY A 187 14.61 -0.39 -4.35
N VAL A 188 13.97 0.74 -4.02
CA VAL A 188 13.73 1.84 -4.97
C VAL A 188 14.28 3.18 -4.49
N VAL A 189 14.60 4.04 -5.45
CA VAL A 189 15.04 5.41 -5.18
C VAL A 189 13.85 6.28 -4.83
N LEU A 190 13.71 6.61 -3.55
CA LEU A 190 12.76 7.62 -3.08
C LEU A 190 13.27 9.04 -3.32
N GLY A 191 12.35 9.93 -3.70
CA GLY A 191 12.53 11.36 -3.63
C GLY A 191 12.60 11.87 -2.18
N ARG A 192 13.10 13.09 -2.00
CA ARG A 192 13.25 13.69 -0.65
C ARG A 192 11.91 13.84 0.09
N GLU A 193 10.85 14.17 -0.63
CA GLU A 193 9.52 14.34 -0.05
C GLU A 193 8.93 12.99 0.39
N GLU A 194 9.08 11.96 -0.44
CA GLU A 194 8.60 10.59 -0.17
C GLU A 194 9.34 9.98 1.03
N GLU A 195 10.67 10.14 1.09
CA GLU A 195 11.48 9.69 2.23
C GLU A 195 11.09 10.43 3.52
N ALA A 196 10.88 11.75 3.44
CA ALA A 196 10.45 12.54 4.59
C ALA A 196 9.04 12.16 5.07
N TRP A 197 8.13 11.87 4.14
CA TRP A 197 6.78 11.40 4.44
C TRP A 197 6.82 10.01 5.10
N LEU A 198 7.59 9.07 4.54
CA LEU A 198 7.73 7.71 5.10
C LEU A 198 8.33 7.75 6.52
N ARG A 199 9.32 8.62 6.75
CA ARG A 199 9.87 8.86 8.09
C ARG A 199 8.79 9.36 9.05
N SER A 200 7.96 10.33 8.61
CA SER A 200 6.88 10.84 9.44
C SER A 200 5.84 9.75 9.75
N LEU A 201 5.53 8.89 8.78
CA LEU A 201 4.60 7.77 8.96
C LEU A 201 5.13 6.79 10.02
N VAL A 202 6.37 6.35 9.88
CA VAL A 202 7.00 5.40 10.82
C VAL A 202 7.11 6.01 12.22
N ALA A 203 7.46 7.30 12.33
CA ALA A 203 7.51 7.98 13.61
C ALA A 203 6.12 8.08 14.28
N GLU A 204 5.09 8.43 13.52
CA GLU A 204 3.71 8.51 14.03
C GLU A 204 3.19 7.14 14.47
N ALA A 205 3.45 6.10 13.68
CA ALA A 205 3.11 4.73 14.00
C ALA A 205 3.85 4.23 15.25
N GLY A 206 5.15 4.50 15.37
CA GLY A 206 5.97 4.11 16.53
C GLY A 206 5.57 4.82 17.83
N VAL A 207 5.07 6.06 17.76
CA VAL A 207 4.50 6.76 18.92
C VAL A 207 3.21 6.10 19.40
N ARG A 208 2.38 5.62 18.46
CA ARG A 208 1.13 4.93 18.78
C ARG A 208 1.37 3.50 19.25
N ASP A 209 2.35 2.84 18.67
CA ASP A 209 2.65 1.43 18.90
C ASP A 209 4.16 1.20 18.91
N GLN A 210 4.69 0.97 20.11
CA GLN A 210 6.11 0.72 20.31
C GLN A 210 6.60 -0.58 19.63
N LEU A 211 5.71 -1.53 19.35
CA LEU A 211 6.08 -2.77 18.66
C LEU A 211 6.45 -2.52 17.20
N VAL A 212 5.91 -1.47 16.55
CA VAL A 212 6.34 -1.07 15.20
C VAL A 212 7.82 -0.74 15.20
N GLY A 213 8.28 0.06 16.17
CA GLY A 213 9.70 0.36 16.34
C GLY A 213 10.51 -0.92 16.56
N GLY A 214 10.10 -1.76 17.51
CA GLY A 214 10.81 -3.01 17.84
C GLY A 214 10.94 -3.98 16.65
N VAL A 215 9.92 -4.10 15.81
CA VAL A 215 9.99 -4.94 14.59
C VAL A 215 10.97 -4.36 13.59
N LEU A 216 10.96 -3.05 13.36
CA LEU A 216 11.88 -2.40 12.43
C LEU A 216 13.34 -2.45 12.93
N GLU A 217 13.55 -2.35 14.25
CA GLU A 217 14.88 -2.52 14.88
C GLU A 217 15.37 -3.97 14.75
N ALA A 218 14.48 -4.95 14.91
CA ALA A 218 14.81 -6.36 14.77
C ALA A 218 15.31 -6.70 13.36
N ILE A 219 14.75 -6.06 12.32
CA ILE A 219 15.19 -6.21 10.93
C ILE A 219 16.68 -5.86 10.77
N VAL A 220 17.20 -4.86 11.49
CA VAL A 220 18.63 -4.47 11.40
C VAL A 220 19.55 -5.60 11.87
N GLY A 221 19.08 -6.45 12.77
CA GLY A 221 19.82 -7.59 13.32
C GLY A 221 19.63 -8.91 12.55
N GLU A 222 18.81 -8.95 11.50
CA GLU A 222 18.58 -10.15 10.70
C GLU A 222 19.81 -10.47 9.81
N ASP A 223 20.15 -11.76 9.71
CA ASP A 223 21.18 -12.21 8.76
C ASP A 223 20.71 -12.02 7.31
N GLY A 224 21.56 -11.46 6.45
CA GLY A 224 21.27 -11.31 5.01
C GLY A 224 20.49 -10.06 4.61
N VAL A 225 20.37 -9.08 5.52
CA VAL A 225 19.75 -7.78 5.23
C VAL A 225 20.59 -6.97 4.24
N THR A 226 19.94 -6.32 3.29
CA THR A 226 20.61 -5.50 2.27
C THR A 226 21.12 -4.18 2.85
N GLY A 227 22.20 -3.65 2.29
CA GLY A 227 22.75 -2.36 2.72
C GLY A 227 21.77 -1.20 2.53
N GLU A 228 20.95 -1.27 1.47
CA GLU A 228 19.89 -0.31 1.16
C GLU A 228 18.81 -0.29 2.26
N LEU A 229 18.43 -1.46 2.78
CA LEU A 229 17.44 -1.55 3.85
C LEU A 229 17.98 -0.97 5.15
N VAL A 230 19.22 -1.28 5.53
CA VAL A 230 19.86 -0.70 6.72
C VAL A 230 19.96 0.82 6.60
N GLU A 231 20.35 1.33 5.43
CA GLU A 231 20.44 2.77 5.19
C GLU A 231 19.06 3.45 5.25
N LEU A 232 18.03 2.85 4.64
CA LEU A 232 16.66 3.37 4.75
C LEU A 232 16.21 3.42 6.21
N LEU A 233 16.34 2.32 6.96
CA LEU A 233 15.95 2.24 8.37
C LEU A 233 16.64 3.33 9.21
N ARG A 234 17.94 3.55 8.98
CA ARG A 234 18.70 4.63 9.63
C ARG A 234 18.11 6.01 9.32
N ARG A 235 17.75 6.29 8.06
CA ARG A 235 17.13 7.55 7.64
C ARG A 235 15.73 7.74 8.20
N LEU A 236 15.00 6.65 8.43
CA LEU A 236 13.71 6.64 9.12
C LEU A 236 13.85 6.86 10.64
N GLY A 237 15.08 6.89 11.17
CA GLY A 237 15.37 7.10 12.58
C GLY A 237 15.38 5.82 13.42
N ILE A 238 15.33 4.66 12.77
CA ILE A 238 15.42 3.35 13.42
C ILE A 238 16.91 3.04 13.66
N ARG A 239 17.27 2.74 14.91
CA ARG A 239 18.64 2.40 15.30
C ARG A 239 18.75 0.90 15.57
N GLY A 240 19.90 0.32 15.28
CA GLY A 240 20.13 -1.09 15.64
C GLY A 240 20.08 -1.28 17.16
N VAL A 241 19.66 -2.47 17.59
CA VAL A 241 19.65 -2.87 19.01
C VAL A 241 21.06 -2.70 19.59
N GLY A 242 21.29 -1.66 20.41
CA GLY A 242 22.57 -1.40 21.08
C GLY A 242 23.27 -0.08 20.73
N GLU A 243 22.75 0.74 19.81
CA GLU A 243 23.28 2.07 19.49
C GLU A 243 22.56 3.18 20.29
N ALA A 244 22.89 3.30 21.59
CA ALA A 244 22.45 4.40 22.46
C ALA A 244 23.47 5.54 22.51
#